data_AF-A0A8S1HL05-F1
#
_entry.id   AF-A0A8S1HL05-F1
#
_cell.length_a   1.000
_cell.length_b   1.000
_cell.length_c   1.000
_cell.angle_alpha   90.00
_cell.angle_beta   90.00
_cell.angle_gamma   90.00
#
_symmetry.space_group_name_H-M   'P 1'
#
loop_
_entity.id
_entity.type
_entity.pdbx_description
1 polymer ?
#
loop_
_entity_poly.entity_id
_entity_poly.type
_entity_poly.pdbx_seq_one_letter_code
_entity_poly.pdbx_strand_id
1 'polypeptide(L)' 'MVAPSPYRTAIIDCVKSGMTNSEIVKKLKVSRVLVFRTAQRYRRLGTSDDMQRRGRPVTVTTPEAVKAV' A
#
# COMPACT_ATOMS: atom_id res chain seq x y z
N MET A 1 -11.30 -5.12 1.65
CA MET A 1 -9.94 -4.55 1.44
C MET A 1 -9.34 -4.27 2.80
N VAL A 2 -8.05 -4.54 3.02
CA VAL A 2 -7.39 -4.06 4.26
C VAL A 2 -7.16 -2.56 4.06
N ALA A 3 -7.57 -1.75 5.03
CA ALA A 3 -7.35 -0.31 4.96
C ALA A 3 -5.84 -0.03 4.85
N PRO A 4 -5.42 0.92 3.99
CA PRO A 4 -4.02 1.31 3.92
C PRO A 4 -3.57 1.81 5.30
N SER A 5 -2.28 1.62 5.63
CA SER A 5 -1.78 2.17 6.89
C SER A 5 -1.95 3.70 6.89
N PRO A 6 -2.35 4.31 8.02
CA PRO A 6 -2.59 5.74 8.09
C PRO A 6 -1.31 6.56 7.84
N TYR A 7 -0.14 5.96 8.10
CA TYR A 7 1.17 6.58 7.91
C TYR A 7 1.70 6.48 6.48
N ARG A 8 1.00 5.77 5.59
CA ARG A 8 1.52 5.45 4.27
C ARG A 8 1.77 6.69 3.40
N THR A 9 0.78 7.56 3.30
CA THR A 9 0.87 8.82 2.52
C THR A 9 1.98 9.70 3.07
N ALA A 10 2.01 9.90 4.40
CA ALA A 10 3.03 10.68 5.08
C ALA A 10 4.46 10.16 4.82
N ILE A 11 4.66 8.84 4.80
CA ILE A 11 5.97 8.23 4.47
C ILE A 11 6.34 8.52 3.01
N ILE A 12 5.39 8.35 2.09
CA ILE A 12 5.62 8.60 0.66
C ILE A 12 5.97 10.07 0.41
N ASP A 13 5.28 11.00 1.07
CA ASP A 13 5.57 12.43 0.95
C ASP A 13 6.96 12.76 1.47
N CYS A 14 7.39 12.16 2.59
CA CYS A 14 8.75 12.33 3.09
C CYS A 14 9.81 11.74 2.14
N VAL A 15 9.51 10.62 1.48
CA VAL A 15 10.38 10.03 0.45
C VAL A 15 10.47 10.93 -0.78
N LYS A 16 9.36 11.55 -1.20
CA LYS A 16 9.35 12.54 -2.30
C LYS A 16 10.18 13.78 -1.96
N SER A 17 10.16 14.22 -0.70
CA SER A 17 11.02 15.31 -0.21
C SER A 17 12.50 14.92 -0.08
N GLY A 18 12.89 13.67 -0.39
CA GLY A 18 14.28 13.23 -0.34
C GLY A 18 14.81 12.86 1.05
N MET A 19 13.94 12.74 2.07
CA MET A 19 14.38 12.35 3.41
C MET A 19 14.90 10.91 3.43
N THR A 20 15.88 10.66 4.30
CA THR A 20 16.38 9.31 4.54
C THR A 20 15.41 8.50 5.39
N ASN A 21 15.40 7.18 5.23
CA ASN A 21 14.50 6.31 6.01
C ASN A 21 14.66 6.49 7.53
N SER A 22 15.87 6.79 8.00
CA SER A 22 16.17 7.03 9.42
C SER A 22 15.51 8.32 9.93
N GLU A 23 15.51 9.39 9.14
CA GLU A 23 14.84 10.64 9.47
C GLU A 23 13.33 10.47 9.50
N ILE A 24 12.78 9.71 8.54
CA ILE A 24 11.34 9.41 8.47
C ILE A 24 10.88 8.65 9.72
N VAL A 25 11.67 7.67 10.18
CA VAL A 25 11.39 6.93 11.42
C VAL A 25 11.38 7.86 12.62
N LYS A 26 12.36 8.76 12.74
CA LYS A 26 12.43 9.73 13.86
C LYS A 26 11.26 10.73 13.83
N LYS A 27 10.92 11.23 12.63
CA LYS A 27 9.88 12.24 12.41
C LYS A 27 8.49 11.69 12.66
N LEU A 28 8.17 10.53 12.10
CA LEU A 28 6.83 9.94 12.17
C LEU A 28 6.67 8.97 13.34
N LYS A 29 7.75 8.61 14.05
CA LYS A 29 7.79 7.63 15.14
C LYS A 29 7.15 6.28 14.76
N VAL A 30 7.41 5.82 13.54
CA VAL A 30 6.88 4.56 12.98
C VAL A 30 7.98 3.52 12.87
N SER A 31 7.62 2.25 12.88
CA SER A 31 8.56 1.13 12.70
C SER A 31 9.42 1.30 11.44
N ARG A 32 10.74 1.10 11.61
CA ARG A 32 11.73 1.10 10.52
C ARG A 32 11.38 0.12 9.41
N VAL A 33 10.81 -1.04 9.76
CA VAL A 33 10.40 -2.06 8.79
C VAL A 33 9.26 -1.56 7.90
N LEU A 34 8.31 -0.82 8.49
CA LEU A 34 7.19 -0.25 7.76
C LEU A 34 7.68 0.84 6.80
N VAL A 35 8.53 1.76 7.26
CA VAL A 35 9.13 2.79 6.40
C VAL A 35 9.90 2.17 5.25
N PHE A 36 10.74 1.17 5.52
CA PHE A 36 11.52 0.48 4.49
C PHE A 36 10.63 -0.18 3.44
N ARG A 37 9.62 -0.96 3.85
CA ARG A 37 8.70 -1.65 2.94
C ARG A 37 7.89 -0.65 2.10
N THR A 38 7.38 0.42 2.71
CA THR A 38 6.62 1.45 2.00
C THR A 38 7.49 2.19 0.99
N ALA A 39 8.70 2.61 1.37
CA ALA A 39 9.63 3.29 0.47
C ALA A 39 10.07 2.38 -0.69
N GLN A 40 10.40 1.11 -0.41
CA GLN A 40 10.78 0.15 -1.44
C GLN A 40 9.62 -0.12 -2.42
N ARG A 41 8.39 -0.27 -1.90
CA ARG A 41 7.19 -0.45 -2.72
C ARG A 41 6.91 0.78 -3.59
N TYR A 42 6.99 1.99 -3.03
CA TYR A 42 6.81 3.24 -3.77
C TYR A 42 7.84 3.38 -4.89
N ARG A 43 9.13 3.10 -4.63
CA ARG A 43 10.18 3.14 -5.66
C ARG A 43 9.96 2.12 -6.78
N ARG A 44 9.34 0.97 -6.48
CA ARG A 44 9.05 -0.07 -7.46
C ARG A 44 7.82 0.24 -8.33
N LEU A 45 6.75 0.74 -7.72
CA LEU A 45 5.45 0.94 -8.39
C LEU A 45 5.28 2.35 -8.95
N GLY A 46 5.95 3.36 -8.37
CA GLY A 46 5.76 4.77 -8.69
C GLY A 46 4.43 5.36 -8.20
N THR A 47 3.56 4.55 -7.58
CA THR A 47 2.22 4.96 -7.15
C THR A 47 2.08 4.98 -5.63
N SER A 48 1.21 5.87 -5.15
CA SER A 48 0.77 5.90 -3.75
C SER A 48 -0.28 4.82 -3.43
N ASP A 49 -0.80 4.15 -4.44
CA ASP A 49 -1.85 3.13 -4.32
C ASP A 49 -1.32 1.76 -3.96
N ASP A 50 -2.14 1.00 -3.24
CA ASP A 50 -1.68 -0.30 -2.73
C ASP A 50 -1.54 -1.30 -3.87
N MET A 51 -0.70 -2.32 -3.65
CA MET A 51 -0.38 -3.26 -4.72
C MET A 51 -1.67 -3.95 -5.21
N GLN A 52 -1.94 -3.83 -6.52
CA GLN A 52 -3.08 -4.51 -7.14
C GLN A 52 -2.97 -6.02 -6.87
N ARG A 53 -4.10 -6.65 -6.53
CA ARG A 53 -4.16 -8.10 -6.31
C ARG A 53 -3.81 -8.82 -7.62
N ARG A 54 -3.10 -9.94 -7.52
CA ARG A 54 -2.83 -10.79 -8.68
C ARG A 54 -4.09 -11.54 -9.08
N GLY A 55 -4.87 -10.96 -10.00
CA GLY A 55 -5.76 -11.64 -10.93
C GLY A 55 -6.95 -12.46 -10.39
N ARG A 56 -7.04 -12.77 -9.09
CA ARG A 56 -8.18 -13.52 -8.55
C ARG A 56 -9.41 -12.61 -8.51
N PRO A 57 -10.46 -12.90 -9.30
CA PRO A 57 -11.67 -12.09 -9.29
C PRO A 57 -12.30 -12.10 -7.89
N VAL A 58 -12.89 -10.95 -7.51
CA VAL A 58 -13.54 -10.76 -6.20
C VAL A 58 -14.77 -11.65 -6.08
N THR A 59 -15.43 -11.91 -7.21
CA THR A 59 -16.66 -12.69 -7.30
C THR A 59 -16.45 -13.84 -8.27
N VAL A 60 -16.74 -15.07 -7.81
CA VAL A 60 -16.87 -16.24 -8.70
C VAL A 60 -18.31 -16.22 -9.21
N THR A 61 -18.52 -15.83 -10.46
CA THR A 61 -19.83 -15.96 -11.11
C THR A 61 -20.02 -17.41 -11.56
N THR A 62 -20.58 -18.26 -10.70
CA THR A 62 -21.17 -19.51 -11.17
C THR A 62 -22.52 -19.20 -11.82
N PRO A 63 -22.77 -19.64 -13.05
CA PRO A 63 -24.00 -19.31 -13.77
C PRO A 63 -25.27 -19.86 -13.08
N GLU A 64 -25.14 -20.90 -12.27
CA GLU A 64 -26.25 -21.47 -11.48
C GLU A 64 -26.83 -20.49 -10.45
N ALA A 65 -26.01 -19.59 -9.89
CA ALA A 65 -26.44 -18.63 -8.86
C ALA A 65 -27.09 -17.35 -9.42
N VAL A 66 -26.97 -17.09 -10.74
CA VAL A 66 -27.48 -15.86 -11.38
C VAL A 66 -28.97 -15.96 -11.77
N LYS A 67 -29.53 -17.18 -11.82
CA LYS A 67 -30.94 -17.41 -12.20
C LYS A 67 -31.96 -17.36 -11.05
N ALA A 68 -31.51 -17.16 -9.81
CA ALA A 68 -32.37 -17.05 -8.64
C ALA A 68 -32.63 -15.58 -8.27
N VAL A 69 -33.25 -14.82 -9.19
CA VAL A 69 -33.83 -13.48 -8.93
C VAL A 69 -35.15 -13.37 -9.68
#